data_AF-A0A3N0HZZ2-F1
#
_entry.id   AF-A0A3N0HZZ2-F1
#
_cell.length_a   1.000
_cell.length_b   1.000
_cell.length_c   1.000
_cell.angle_alpha   90.00
_cell.angle_beta   90.00
_cell.angle_gamma   90.00
#
_symmetry.space_group_name_H-M   'P 1'
#
loop_
_entity.id
_entity.type
_entity.pdbx_description
1 polymer ?
#
loop_
_entity_poly.entity_id
_entity_poly.type
_entity_poly.pdbx_seq_one_letter_code
_entity_poly.pdbx_strand_id
1 'polypeptide(L)' 'MILYFTGTGNSRHVANKIARVTGDPVENITDHLRKDDIGSYHSNKPYVFVGPVYAGRYPKVMTE' A
#
# COMPACT_ATOMS: atom_id res chain seq x y z
N MET A 1 4.78 -5.67 -7.02
CA MET A 1 4.34 -4.29 -6.70
C MET A 1 3.95 -4.23 -5.24
N ILE A 2 4.28 -3.13 -4.56
CA ILE A 2 4.00 -2.91 -3.14
C ILE A 2 2.96 -1.80 -3.02
N LEU A 3 1.78 -2.15 -2.51
CA LEU A 3 0.69 -1.21 -2.26
C LEU A 3 0.65 -0.91 -0.76
N TYR A 4 0.61 0.37 -0.39
CA TYR A 4 0.54 0.73 1.02
C TYR A 4 -0.52 1.78 1.34
N PHE A 5 -1.02 1.71 2.56
CA PHE A 5 -1.81 2.75 3.19
C PHE A 5 -1.10 3.21 4.46
N THR A 6 -1.11 4.50 4.78
CA THR A 6 -0.50 5.02 6.01
C THR A 6 -1.22 6.25 6.53
N GLY A 7 -1.42 6.33 7.86
CA GLY A 7 -1.85 7.56 8.51
C GLY A 7 -0.68 8.46 8.91
N THR A 8 0.33 7.90 9.60
CA THR A 8 1.47 8.65 10.17
C THR A 8 2.83 8.36 9.52
N GLY A 9 2.90 7.49 8.51
CA GLY A 9 4.12 7.23 7.73
C GLY A 9 4.85 5.93 8.05
N ASN A 10 4.51 5.21 9.13
CA ASN A 10 5.20 3.95 9.49
C ASN A 10 5.09 2.89 8.38
N SER A 11 3.90 2.70 7.82
CA SER A 11 3.66 1.75 6.72
C SER A 11 4.38 2.16 5.44
N ARG A 12 4.50 3.48 5.16
CA ARG A 12 5.32 4.00 4.05
C ARG A 12 6.79 3.63 4.22
N HIS A 13 7.32 3.79 5.44
CA HIS A 13 8.70 3.43 5.74
C HIS A 13 8.96 1.93 5.52
N VAL A 14 8.05 1.08 5.97
CA VAL A 14 8.13 -0.38 5.76
C VAL A 14 8.03 -0.73 4.27
N ALA A 15 7.09 -0.15 3.54
CA ALA A 15 6.94 -0.38 2.09
C ALA A 15 8.22 -0.03 1.32
N ASN A 16 8.82 1.12 1.64
CA ASN A 16 10.09 1.55 1.04
C ASN A 16 11.26 0.63 1.41
N LYS A 17 11.29 0.09 2.63
CA LYS A 17 12.31 -0.91 3.01
C LYS A 17 12.18 -2.21 2.22
N ILE A 18 10.96 -2.70 2.03
CA ILE A 18 10.69 -3.90 1.21
C ILE A 18 11.14 -3.64 -0.24
N ALA A 19 10.76 -2.50 -0.80
CA ALA A 19 11.12 -2.10 -2.16
C ALA A 19 12.63 -2.04 -2.41
N ARG A 20 13.41 -1.56 -1.43
CA ARG A 20 14.88 -1.54 -1.51
C ARG A 20 15.48 -2.94 -1.64
N VAL A 21 14.83 -3.95 -1.08
CA VAL A 21 15.30 -5.35 -1.12
C VAL A 21 14.79 -6.06 -2.39
N THR A 22 13.54 -5.82 -2.77
CA THR A 22 12.90 -6.56 -3.89
C THR A 22 13.05 -5.88 -5.25
N GLY A 23 13.36 -4.58 -5.27
CA GLY A 23 13.36 -3.74 -6.46
C GLY A 23 11.97 -3.48 -7.02
N ASP A 24 10.90 -3.75 -6.27
CA ASP A 24 9.53 -3.59 -6.76
C ASP A 24 9.01 -2.16 -6.60
N PRO A 25 8.13 -1.69 -7.51
CA PRO A 25 7.51 -0.37 -7.41
C PRO A 25 6.61 -0.27 -6.17
N VAL A 26 6.53 0.95 -5.60
CA VAL A 26 5.74 1.28 -4.42
C VAL A 26 4.66 2.29 -4.76
N GLU A 27 3.41 1.96 -4.47
CA GLU A 27 2.25 2.81 -4.73
C GLU A 27 1.45 3.09 -3.45
N ASN A 28 1.02 4.34 -3.31
CA ASN A 28 0.22 4.78 -2.16
C ASN A 28 -1.27 4.75 -2.51
N ILE A 29 -2.01 3.87 -1.84
CA ILE A 29 -3.44 3.64 -2.11
C ILE A 29 -4.25 4.94 -1.94
N THR A 30 -3.85 5.85 -1.05
CA THR A 30 -4.61 7.10 -0.82
C THR A 30 -4.60 8.08 -1.98
N ASP A 31 -3.61 7.99 -2.87
CA ASP A 31 -3.44 8.94 -3.96
C ASP A 31 -4.46 8.67 -5.10
N HIS A 32 -5.03 7.47 -5.12
CA HIS A 32 -6.02 7.00 -6.09
C HIS A 32 -7.46 7.17 -5.57
N LEU A 33 -7.70 6.96 -4.27
CA LEU A 33 -9.00 7.17 -3.63
C LEU A 33 -9.54 8.60 -3.77
N ARG A 34 -8.66 9.60 -3.84
CA ARG A 34 -9.05 11.01 -3.96
C ARG A 34 -9.57 11.37 -5.35
N LYS A 35 -9.43 10.49 -6.34
CA LYS A 35 -9.74 10.77 -7.74
C LYS A 35 -10.94 9.97 -8.27
N ASP A 36 -11.62 9.19 -7.43
CA ASP A 36 -12.54 8.10 -7.84
C ASP A 36 -11.90 7.17 -8.89
N ASP A 37 -10.57 7.17 -8.95
CA ASP A 37 -9.78 6.35 -9.83
C ASP A 37 -9.39 5.12 -9.03
N ILE A 38 -9.95 3.98 -9.40
CA ILE A 38 -9.69 2.70 -8.71
C ILE A 38 -8.25 2.23 -8.95
N GLY A 39 -7.48 2.91 -9.82
CA GLY A 39 -6.10 2.59 -10.16
C GLY A 39 -6.02 1.29 -10.94
N SER A 40 -5.41 1.33 -12.13
CA SER A 40 -5.08 0.09 -12.85
C SER A 40 -3.75 -0.45 -12.33
N TYR A 41 -3.83 -1.47 -11.49
CA TYR A 41 -2.68 -2.11 -10.86
C TYR A 41 -2.34 -3.40 -11.60
N HIS A 42 -1.24 -3.42 -12.35
CA HIS A 42 -0.75 -4.61 -13.05
C HIS A 42 0.65 -4.99 -12.58
N SER A 43 0.85 -6.25 -12.21
CA SER A 43 2.14 -6.78 -11.75
C SER A 43 2.34 -8.22 -12.23
N ASN A 44 3.49 -8.49 -12.84
CA ASN A 44 3.92 -9.84 -13.21
C ASN A 44 4.48 -10.65 -12.03
N LYS A 45 4.61 -10.01 -10.86
CA LYS A 45 5.04 -10.60 -9.58
C LYS A 45 3.90 -10.51 -8.55
N PRO A 46 3.92 -11.32 -7.47
CA PRO A 46 2.97 -11.19 -6.39
C PRO A 46 2.85 -9.75 -5.85
N TYR A 47 1.64 -9.40 -5.42
CA TYR A 47 1.38 -8.15 -4.72
C TYR A 47 1.81 -8.24 -3.26
N VAL A 48 2.30 -7.12 -2.72
CA VAL A 48 2.59 -6.95 -1.30
C VAL A 48 1.72 -5.80 -0.79
N PHE A 49 0.89 -6.06 0.22
CA PHE A 49 0.06 -5.04 0.86
C PHE A 49 0.67 -4.65 2.21
N VAL A 50 0.85 -3.35 2.45
CA VAL A 50 1.42 -2.83 3.70
C VAL A 50 0.46 -1.84 4.34
N GLY A 51 -0.07 -2.20 5.50
CA GLY A 51 -1.08 -1.42 6.21
C GLY A 51 -0.79 -1.31 7.70
N PRO A 52 -1.26 -0.25 8.36
CA PRO A 52 -1.27 -0.20 9.81
C PRO A 52 -2.35 -1.13 10.36
N VAL A 53 -2.22 -1.51 11.62
CA VAL A 53 -3.32 -2.06 12.41
C VAL A 53 -3.85 -0.94 13.30
N TYR A 54 -5.10 -0.56 13.09
CA TYR A 54 -5.79 0.44 13.91
C TYR A 54 -6.88 -0.25 14.73
N ALA A 55 -6.77 -0.16 16.06
CA ALA A 55 -7.70 -0.78 17.00
C ALA A 55 -7.95 -2.27 16.70
N GLY A 56 -6.88 -3.03 16.42
CA GLY A 56 -6.95 -4.49 16.20
C GLY A 56 -7.43 -4.94 14.82
N ARG A 57 -7.59 -4.03 13.85
CA ARG A 57 -8.00 -4.36 12.47
C ARG A 57 -7.25 -3.54 11.43
N TYR A 58 -7.34 -3.98 10.18
CA TYR A 58 -6.95 -3.16 9.05
C TYR A 58 -7.93 -2.00 8.84
N PRO A 59 -7.46 -0.86 8.28
CA PRO A 59 -8.33 0.19 7.76
C PRO A 59 -9.29 -0.36 6.70
N LYS A 60 -10.54 0.12 6.70
CA LYS A 60 -11.60 -0.32 5.77
C LYS A 60 -11.15 -0.30 4.30
N VAL A 61 -10.45 0.75 3.91
CA VAL A 61 -9.84 0.92 2.57
C VAL A 61 -8.92 -0.23 2.11
N MET A 62 -8.44 -1.07 3.02
CA MET A 62 -7.60 -2.22 2.68
C MET A 62 -8.36 -3.55 2.69
N THR A 63 -9.62 -3.57 3.12
CA THR A 63 -10.40 -4.81 3.35
C THR A 63 -11.78 -4.79 2.71
N GLU A 64 -12.35 -3.61 2.46
CA GLU A 64 -13.64 -3.35 1.81
C GLU A 64 -13.39 -2.68 0.46
#